data_AF-A0A9P7DV58-F1
#
_entry.id   AF-A0A9P7DV58-F1
#
_cell.length_a   1.000
_cell.length_b   1.000
_cell.length_c   1.000
_cell.angle_alpha   90.00
_cell.angle_beta   90.00
_cell.angle_gamma   90.00
#
_symmetry.space_group_name_H-M   'P 1'
#
loop_
_entity.id
_entity.type
_entity.pdbx_description
1 polymer ?
#
loop_
_entity_poly.entity_id
_entity_poly.type
_entity_poly.pdbx_seq_one_letter_code
_entity_poly.pdbx_strand_id
1 'polypeptide(L)'
;MLTHRGFSACIISEGKPIPEYLAAVVGENPKTISCWIPSEVGKTFTVYWRDEGTKMHSCAFITLDGFVVPGRFLFGEGETWRNGVRSGPHTERPFMFAQRPSSGASEQSMKDAGSIMLKIRLVTLDGSKAANPLQNIPDLDSQSHLGDHCIGYGQEMDTYKQSPITWKVKASDQGSNRSHVTFLFRYRSPEWLMAQGIMPTELQVPKNLPVKRRVASAPVAQSVNAPITPSPSASNSKKAE
;
A
#
# COMPACT_ATOMS: atom_id res chain seq x y z
N MET A 1 -4.57 -0.33 8.74
CA MET A 1 -3.85 -1.59 8.49
C MET A 1 -4.76 -2.70 8.95
N LEU A 2 -5.32 -3.45 8.01
CA LEU A 2 -6.22 -4.55 8.33
C LEU A 2 -5.45 -5.68 8.98
N THR A 3 -5.98 -6.20 10.09
CA THR A 3 -5.44 -7.37 10.78
C THR A 3 -6.45 -8.52 10.67
N HIS A 4 -5.99 -9.68 10.23
CA HIS A 4 -6.81 -10.89 10.16
C HIS A 4 -5.95 -12.15 10.30
N ARG A 5 -6.37 -13.10 11.15
CA ARG A 5 -5.76 -14.42 11.33
C ARG A 5 -4.24 -14.42 11.61
N GLY A 6 -3.76 -13.47 12.42
CA GLY A 6 -2.34 -13.36 12.80
C GLY A 6 -1.46 -12.69 11.74
N PHE A 7 -2.06 -12.04 10.74
CA PHE A 7 -1.35 -11.21 9.77
C PHE A 7 -1.98 -9.83 9.71
N SER A 8 -1.19 -8.85 9.32
CA SER A 8 -1.67 -7.51 9.02
C SER A 8 -1.22 -7.07 7.64
N ALA A 9 -2.02 -6.29 6.93
CA ALA A 9 -1.68 -5.78 5.61
C ALA A 9 -2.29 -4.40 5.35
N CYS A 10 -1.61 -3.59 4.54
CA CYS A 10 -2.11 -2.33 4.03
C CYS A 10 -1.51 -2.01 2.67
N ILE A 11 -2.11 -1.04 1.97
CA ILE A 11 -1.53 -0.44 0.78
C ILE A 11 -0.90 0.89 1.19
N ILE A 12 0.35 1.10 0.79
CA ILE A 12 1.10 2.33 1.01
C ILE A 12 1.25 3.03 -0.32
N SER A 13 0.84 4.29 -0.41
CA SER A 13 1.06 5.16 -1.57
C SER A 13 1.75 6.44 -1.10
N GLU A 14 2.75 6.91 -1.85
CA GLU A 14 3.55 8.09 -1.50
C GLU A 14 4.13 8.04 -0.06
N GLY A 15 4.55 6.84 0.37
CA GLY A 15 5.12 6.63 1.70
C GLY A 15 4.11 6.65 2.86
N LYS A 16 2.81 6.76 2.59
CA LYS A 16 1.76 6.78 3.61
C LYS A 16 0.76 5.63 3.41
N PRO A 17 0.30 4.96 4.49
CA PRO A 17 -0.81 4.02 4.41
C PRO A 17 -2.07 4.71 3.88
N ILE A 18 -2.70 4.13 2.87
CA ILE A 18 -3.98 4.60 2.34
C ILE A 18 -5.09 4.24 3.34
N PRO A 19 -6.07 5.13 3.61
CA PRO A 19 -7.21 4.81 4.46
C PRO A 19 -8.04 3.64 3.92
N GLU A 20 -8.48 2.78 4.84
CA GLU A 20 -9.25 1.57 4.56
C GLU A 20 -10.70 1.79 5.02
N TYR A 21 -11.68 1.58 4.13
CA TYR A 21 -13.10 1.80 4.41
C TYR A 21 -13.90 0.51 4.34
N LEU A 22 -14.94 0.41 5.17
CA LEU A 22 -15.89 -0.73 5.21
C LEU A 22 -15.18 -2.10 5.27
N ALA A 23 -14.24 -2.24 6.19
CA ALA A 23 -13.54 -3.50 6.42
C ALA A 23 -14.53 -4.59 6.88
N ALA A 24 -14.60 -5.70 6.15
CA ALA A 24 -15.50 -6.81 6.46
C ALA A 24 -14.95 -8.15 5.97
N VAL A 25 -15.28 -9.23 6.69
CA VAL A 25 -15.02 -10.60 6.23
C VAL A 25 -15.98 -10.93 5.07
N VAL A 26 -15.47 -11.50 3.98
CA VAL A 26 -16.24 -11.76 2.75
C VAL A 26 -16.32 -13.24 2.41
N GLY A 27 -17.51 -13.65 2.00
CA GLY A 27 -17.84 -15.00 1.56
C GLY A 27 -18.11 -15.95 2.72
N GLU A 28 -18.46 -17.19 2.39
CA GLU A 28 -18.75 -18.24 3.38
C GLU A 28 -17.49 -18.70 4.13
N ASN A 29 -16.30 -18.42 3.57
CA ASN A 29 -15.03 -18.77 4.20
C ASN A 29 -14.49 -17.60 5.04
N PRO A 30 -14.28 -17.78 6.37
CA PRO A 30 -13.83 -16.72 7.27
C PRO A 30 -12.34 -16.35 7.11
N LYS A 31 -11.74 -16.64 5.94
CA LYS A 31 -10.31 -16.45 5.65
C LYS A 31 -10.04 -15.15 4.89
N THR A 32 -11.06 -14.56 4.29
CA THR A 32 -10.91 -13.37 3.44
C THR A 32 -11.49 -12.16 4.14
N ILE A 33 -10.68 -11.12 4.31
CA ILE A 33 -11.13 -9.80 4.74
C ILE A 33 -11.00 -8.84 3.56
N SER A 34 -12.01 -7.99 3.35
CA SER A 34 -12.00 -6.98 2.29
C SER A 34 -12.22 -5.58 2.84
N CYS A 35 -11.72 -4.59 2.13
CA CYS A 35 -12.01 -3.18 2.35
C CYS A 35 -12.02 -2.42 1.02
N TRP A 36 -12.45 -1.16 1.08
CA TRP A 36 -12.28 -0.20 0.01
C TRP A 36 -11.12 0.74 0.29
N ILE A 37 -10.36 1.08 -0.75
CA ILE A 37 -9.29 2.08 -0.68
C ILE A 37 -9.42 3.07 -1.85
N PRO A 38 -9.12 4.38 -1.64
CA PRO A 38 -9.00 5.33 -2.72
C PRO A 38 -7.74 5.03 -3.55
N SER A 39 -7.86 5.24 -4.86
CA SER A 39 -6.76 5.13 -5.82
C SER A 39 -6.63 6.43 -6.58
N GLU A 40 -5.40 6.90 -6.77
CA GLU A 40 -5.11 8.14 -7.47
C GLU A 40 -4.21 7.83 -8.65
N VAL A 41 -4.66 8.18 -9.86
CA VAL A 41 -3.94 7.89 -11.11
C VAL A 41 -2.53 8.49 -11.09
N GLY A 42 -1.57 7.73 -11.60
CA GLY A 42 -0.16 8.10 -11.67
C GLY A 42 0.61 7.83 -10.38
N LYS A 43 -0.06 7.55 -9.25
CA LYS A 43 0.62 7.24 -7.99
C LYS A 43 1.07 5.78 -7.94
N THR A 44 2.34 5.59 -7.59
CA THR A 44 2.88 4.26 -7.29
C THR A 44 2.44 3.81 -5.91
N PHE A 45 2.22 2.50 -5.75
CA PHE A 45 1.86 1.94 -4.45
C PHE A 45 2.68 0.70 -4.11
N THR A 46 2.65 0.36 -2.83
CA THR A 46 3.33 -0.77 -2.22
C THR A 46 2.31 -1.61 -1.47
N VAL A 47 2.33 -2.92 -1.71
CA VAL A 47 1.61 -3.90 -0.90
C VAL A 47 2.51 -4.25 0.28
N TYR A 48 2.10 -3.87 1.48
CA TYR A 48 2.84 -4.11 2.73
C TYR A 48 2.10 -5.13 3.59
N TRP A 49 2.83 -6.06 4.21
CA TRP A 49 2.25 -6.99 5.17
C TRP A 49 3.22 -7.44 6.24
N ARG A 50 2.64 -7.87 7.37
CA ARG A 50 3.33 -8.31 8.58
C ARG A 50 2.75 -9.62 9.08
N ASP A 51 3.64 -10.50 9.54
CA ASP A 51 3.31 -11.67 10.34
C ASP A 51 3.34 -11.26 11.81
N GLU A 52 2.22 -11.39 12.51
CA GLU A 52 2.06 -10.98 13.92
C GLU A 52 2.62 -12.02 14.91
N GLY A 53 3.63 -12.80 14.48
CA GLY A 53 4.29 -13.80 15.30
C GLY A 53 3.60 -15.16 15.28
N THR A 54 3.15 -15.62 14.10
CA THR A 54 2.53 -16.94 13.93
C THR A 54 3.50 -18.10 14.19
N LYS A 55 4.81 -17.84 14.18
CA LYS A 55 5.90 -18.83 14.32
C LYS A 55 5.93 -19.88 13.22
N MET A 56 5.20 -19.64 12.13
CA MET A 56 5.09 -20.55 11.00
C MET A 56 5.62 -19.87 9.74
N HIS A 57 6.43 -20.57 8.95
CA HIS A 57 6.87 -20.00 7.68
C HIS A 57 5.67 -19.74 6.78
N SER A 58 5.69 -18.62 6.07
CA SER A 58 4.62 -18.22 5.18
C SER A 58 5.16 -17.73 3.85
N CYS A 59 4.35 -17.90 2.80
CA CYS A 59 4.61 -17.32 1.49
C CYS A 59 3.40 -16.53 0.99
N ALA A 60 3.67 -15.37 0.42
CA ALA A 60 2.66 -14.47 -0.10
C ALA A 60 2.58 -14.53 -1.64
N PHE A 61 1.37 -14.38 -2.16
CA PHE A 61 1.08 -14.15 -3.58
C PHE A 61 0.21 -12.91 -3.69
N ILE A 62 0.55 -12.03 -4.62
CA ILE A 62 -0.19 -10.80 -4.86
C ILE A 62 -0.88 -10.94 -6.21
N THR A 63 -2.15 -10.56 -6.27
CA THR A 63 -2.93 -10.52 -7.51
C THR A 63 -3.38 -9.08 -7.74
N LEU A 64 -3.01 -8.52 -8.87
CA LEU A 64 -3.28 -7.14 -9.29
C LEU A 64 -4.19 -7.20 -10.50
N ASP A 65 -5.48 -6.89 -10.32
CA ASP A 65 -6.51 -7.02 -11.36
C ASP A 65 -6.50 -8.39 -12.09
N GLY A 66 -6.28 -9.47 -11.33
CA GLY A 66 -6.19 -10.82 -11.88
C GLY A 66 -4.78 -11.24 -12.32
N PHE A 67 -3.82 -10.33 -12.47
CA PHE A 67 -2.43 -10.66 -12.75
C PHE A 67 -1.67 -11.06 -11.49
N VAL A 68 -1.14 -12.28 -11.45
CA VAL A 68 -0.48 -12.84 -10.25
C VAL A 68 1.02 -12.57 -10.29
N VAL A 69 1.49 -11.78 -9.31
CA VAL A 69 2.92 -11.52 -9.08
C VAL A 69 3.41 -12.26 -7.83
N PRO A 70 4.67 -12.71 -7.83
CA PRO A 70 5.25 -13.37 -6.66
C PRO A 70 5.35 -12.37 -5.50
N GLY A 71 4.93 -12.79 -4.30
CA GLY A 71 5.18 -12.05 -3.07
C GLY A 71 6.55 -12.37 -2.48
N ARG A 72 6.60 -12.47 -1.15
CA ARG A 72 7.82 -12.79 -0.38
C ARG A 72 7.53 -13.85 0.68
N PHE A 73 8.61 -14.42 1.22
CA PHE A 73 8.57 -15.34 2.35
C PHE A 73 8.72 -14.56 3.65
N LEU A 74 8.02 -15.01 4.69
CA LEU A 74 8.28 -14.65 6.08
C LEU A 74 8.54 -15.92 6.88
N PHE A 75 9.39 -15.85 7.88
CA PHE A 75 9.85 -17.03 8.64
C PHE A 75 9.18 -17.12 10.02
N GLY A 76 7.88 -16.86 10.09
CA GLY A 76 7.09 -16.93 11.32
C GLY A 76 7.02 -15.65 12.15
N GLU A 77 7.68 -14.60 11.68
CA GLU A 77 7.61 -13.24 12.22
C GLU A 77 8.14 -12.22 11.20
N GLY A 78 7.91 -10.94 11.50
CA GLY A 78 8.46 -9.81 10.76
C GLY A 78 7.53 -9.24 9.71
N GLU A 79 8.05 -8.27 8.97
CA GLU A 79 7.30 -7.52 7.97
C GLU A 79 8.04 -7.47 6.64
N THR A 80 7.29 -7.30 5.57
CA THR A 80 7.84 -7.21 4.24
C THR A 80 6.86 -6.51 3.29
N TRP A 81 7.35 -6.15 2.11
CA TRP A 81 6.55 -5.44 1.12
C TRP A 81 6.94 -5.80 -0.32
N ARG A 82 6.07 -5.40 -1.25
CA ARG A 82 6.30 -5.46 -2.69
C ARG A 82 5.70 -4.24 -3.36
N ASN A 83 6.48 -3.56 -4.18
CA ASN A 83 6.14 -2.33 -4.88
C ASN A 83 6.29 -2.44 -6.40
N GLY A 84 6.65 -3.62 -6.92
CA GLY A 84 6.89 -3.81 -8.35
C GLY A 84 7.03 -5.27 -8.77
N VAL A 85 6.98 -5.47 -10.08
CA VAL A 85 7.21 -6.75 -10.77
C VAL A 85 8.53 -6.67 -11.53
N ARG A 86 9.28 -7.76 -11.51
CA ARG A 86 10.59 -7.82 -12.16
C ARG A 86 10.39 -7.91 -13.68
N SER A 87 10.96 -6.98 -14.43
CA SER A 87 10.95 -6.94 -15.90
C SER A 87 12.27 -7.42 -16.52
N GLY A 88 13.35 -7.43 -15.73
CA GLY A 88 14.66 -7.92 -16.17
C GLY A 88 15.54 -8.45 -15.03
N PRO A 89 16.76 -8.93 -15.34
CA PRO A 89 17.65 -9.48 -14.32
C PRO A 89 18.11 -8.44 -13.27
N HIS A 90 18.08 -7.16 -13.62
CA HIS A 90 18.47 -6.02 -12.78
C HIS A 90 17.43 -4.89 -12.82
N THR A 91 16.22 -5.16 -13.34
CA THR A 91 15.21 -4.12 -13.52
C THR A 91 13.82 -4.58 -13.06
N GLU A 92 13.03 -3.63 -12.57
CA GLU A 92 11.64 -3.83 -12.15
C GLU A 92 10.76 -2.67 -12.61
N ARG A 93 9.47 -2.96 -12.77
CA ARG A 93 8.43 -1.96 -13.02
C ARG A 93 7.56 -1.81 -11.78
N PRO A 94 7.46 -0.60 -11.21
CA PRO A 94 6.70 -0.38 -9.99
C PRO A 94 5.19 -0.47 -10.25
N PHE A 95 4.42 -0.89 -9.24
CA PHE A 95 2.97 -0.91 -9.31
C PHE A 95 2.43 0.52 -9.25
N MET A 96 1.47 0.83 -10.11
CA MET A 96 0.92 2.17 -10.23
C MET A 96 -0.58 2.12 -10.49
N PHE A 97 -1.35 3.04 -9.93
CA PHE A 97 -2.73 3.23 -10.35
C PHE A 97 -2.75 3.99 -11.68
N ALA A 98 -3.48 3.49 -12.66
CA ALA A 98 -3.54 4.06 -14.00
C ALA A 98 -4.99 4.35 -14.40
N GLN A 99 -5.15 5.29 -15.34
CA GLN A 99 -6.42 5.54 -15.99
C GLN A 99 -6.66 4.47 -17.06
N ARG A 100 -7.88 3.94 -17.17
CA ARG A 100 -8.20 3.03 -18.27
C ARG A 100 -8.20 3.79 -19.62
N PRO A 101 -7.59 3.24 -20.67
CA PRO A 101 -7.80 3.72 -22.04
C PRO A 101 -9.28 3.63 -22.43
N SER A 102 -9.83 4.69 -23.03
CA SER A 102 -11.25 4.74 -23.46
C SER A 102 -11.60 3.80 -24.64
N SER A 103 -10.77 2.82 -24.98
CA SER A 103 -11.00 1.91 -26.11
C SER A 103 -12.13 0.92 -25.79
N GLY A 104 -13.02 0.72 -26.78
CA GLY A 104 -14.33 0.10 -26.66
C GLY A 104 -14.41 -1.17 -25.82
N ALA A 105 -15.54 -1.30 -25.12
CA ALA A 105 -15.86 -2.41 -24.23
C ALA A 105 -15.68 -3.77 -24.93
N SER A 106 -14.64 -4.50 -24.54
CA SER A 106 -14.68 -5.96 -24.60
C SER A 106 -15.25 -6.43 -23.26
N GLU A 107 -16.45 -7.04 -23.31
CA GLU A 107 -17.22 -7.53 -22.16
C GLU A 107 -16.58 -8.73 -21.43
N GLN A 108 -15.29 -8.98 -21.64
CA GLN A 108 -14.54 -10.00 -20.91
C GLN A 108 -14.17 -9.47 -19.52
N SER A 109 -15.17 -9.27 -18.66
CA SER A 109 -14.98 -8.88 -17.26
C SER A 109 -13.94 -9.81 -16.59
N MET A 110 -12.73 -9.29 -16.35
CA MET A 110 -11.87 -9.96 -15.38
C MET A 110 -12.57 -9.84 -14.03
N LYS A 111 -12.96 -10.98 -13.45
CA LYS A 111 -13.68 -11.06 -12.16
C LYS A 111 -12.99 -10.29 -11.02
N ASP A 112 -11.68 -10.08 -11.16
CA ASP A 112 -10.81 -9.47 -10.17
C ASP A 112 -10.44 -8.00 -10.50
N ALA A 113 -11.05 -7.39 -11.52
CA ALA A 113 -10.75 -6.01 -11.90
C ALA A 113 -11.09 -4.99 -10.79
N GLY A 114 -10.21 -4.00 -10.65
CA GLY A 114 -10.34 -2.99 -9.60
C GLY A 114 -10.06 -3.56 -8.22
N SER A 115 -9.16 -4.56 -8.14
CA SER A 115 -8.78 -5.18 -6.87
C SER A 115 -7.31 -5.54 -6.77
N ILE A 116 -6.78 -5.40 -5.55
CA ILE A 116 -5.46 -5.87 -5.13
C ILE A 116 -5.69 -6.94 -4.07
N MET A 117 -5.22 -8.16 -4.31
CA MET A 117 -5.44 -9.29 -3.43
C MET A 117 -4.11 -9.87 -2.95
N LEU A 118 -3.93 -9.92 -1.63
CA LEU A 118 -2.78 -10.55 -0.98
C LEU A 118 -3.22 -11.88 -0.36
N LYS A 119 -2.71 -12.99 -0.90
CA LYS A 119 -2.93 -14.35 -0.38
C LYS A 119 -1.70 -14.81 0.37
N ILE A 120 -1.86 -15.17 1.64
CA ILE A 120 -0.78 -15.72 2.47
C ILE A 120 -1.07 -17.20 2.75
N ARG A 121 -0.08 -18.05 2.51
CA ARG A 121 -0.12 -19.49 2.80
C ARG A 121 0.89 -19.82 3.87
N LEU A 122 0.51 -20.68 4.82
CA LEU A 122 1.44 -21.29 5.76
C LEU A 122 2.11 -22.49 5.10
N VAL A 123 3.43 -22.57 5.20
CA VAL A 123 4.25 -23.52 4.46
C VAL A 123 5.34 -24.13 5.31
N THR A 124 5.84 -25.27 4.88
CA THR A 124 7.11 -25.86 5.33
C THR A 124 8.14 -25.79 4.21
N LEU A 125 9.41 -25.60 4.57
CA LEU A 125 10.51 -25.57 3.60
C LEU A 125 10.84 -26.99 3.14
N ASP A 126 11.00 -27.18 1.84
CA ASP A 126 11.30 -28.45 1.16
C ASP A 126 12.56 -28.33 0.28
N GLY A 127 13.54 -27.57 0.77
CA GLY A 127 14.79 -27.28 0.06
C GLY A 127 14.72 -26.05 -0.84
N SER A 128 15.57 -26.02 -1.87
CA SER A 128 15.71 -24.90 -2.81
C SER A 128 15.34 -25.29 -4.24
N LYS A 129 14.92 -24.31 -5.03
CA LYS A 129 14.72 -24.43 -6.48
C LYS A 129 15.32 -23.22 -7.20
N ALA A 130 15.43 -23.29 -8.52
CA ALA A 130 15.81 -22.14 -9.34
C ALA A 130 14.84 -20.96 -9.13
N ALA A 131 15.35 -19.74 -9.32
CA ALA A 131 14.57 -18.52 -9.29
C ALA A 131 13.33 -18.62 -10.18
N ASN A 132 12.24 -17.94 -9.79
CA ASN A 132 11.08 -17.85 -10.67
C ASN A 132 11.49 -17.12 -11.96
N PRO A 133 11.05 -17.60 -13.13
CA PRO A 133 11.32 -16.94 -14.40
C PRO A 133 10.71 -15.53 -14.40
N LEU A 134 11.24 -14.68 -15.27
CA LEU A 134 10.64 -13.37 -15.55
C LEU A 134 9.21 -13.58 -16.09
N GLN A 135 8.27 -12.79 -15.59
CA GLN A 135 6.89 -12.83 -16.04
C GLN A 135 6.68 -11.81 -17.16
N ASN A 136 5.87 -12.18 -18.15
CA ASN A 136 5.37 -11.20 -19.12
C ASN A 136 4.39 -10.27 -18.42
N ILE A 137 4.78 -9.01 -18.29
CA ILE A 137 3.97 -7.97 -17.67
C ILE A 137 2.88 -7.57 -18.69
N PRO A 138 1.59 -7.60 -18.32
CA PRO A 138 0.52 -7.27 -19.24
C PRO A 138 0.58 -5.79 -19.63
N ASP A 139 0.33 -5.52 -20.90
CA ASP A 139 0.15 -4.15 -21.38
C ASP A 139 -1.21 -3.62 -20.92
N LEU A 140 -1.26 -2.33 -20.60
CA LEU A 140 -2.48 -1.64 -20.15
C LEU A 140 -3.65 -1.79 -21.12
N ASP A 141 -3.37 -1.90 -22.43
CA ASP A 141 -4.40 -2.06 -23.47
C ASP A 141 -4.99 -3.48 -23.52
N SER A 142 -4.33 -4.46 -22.92
CA SER A 142 -4.73 -5.87 -22.99
C SER A 142 -5.70 -6.32 -21.89
N GLN A 143 -5.99 -5.44 -20.92
CA GLN A 143 -6.74 -5.81 -19.73
C GLN A 143 -8.16 -5.19 -19.71
N SER A 144 -9.18 -6.03 -19.84
CA SER A 144 -10.58 -5.64 -19.62
C SER A 144 -10.85 -5.54 -18.12
N HIS A 145 -11.15 -4.32 -17.67
CA HIS A 145 -11.40 -4.02 -16.26
C HIS A 145 -12.80 -3.40 -16.06
N LEU A 146 -13.36 -3.52 -14.86
CA LEU A 146 -14.52 -2.77 -14.38
C LEU A 146 -14.08 -1.61 -13.47
N GLY A 147 -14.53 -0.38 -13.72
CA GLY A 147 -14.18 0.85 -12.96
C GLY A 147 -13.50 1.93 -13.81
N ASP A 148 -13.09 3.07 -13.28
CA ASP A 148 -12.36 4.08 -14.10
C ASP A 148 -10.83 3.91 -14.01
N HIS A 149 -10.36 3.28 -12.94
CA HIS A 149 -8.94 3.03 -12.68
C HIS A 149 -8.59 1.55 -12.90
N CYS A 150 -7.34 1.29 -13.26
CA CYS A 150 -6.72 -0.04 -13.35
C CYS A 150 -5.32 -0.04 -12.70
N ILE A 151 -4.70 -1.21 -12.56
CA ILE A 151 -3.28 -1.33 -12.20
C ILE A 151 -2.43 -1.26 -13.46
N GLY A 152 -1.56 -0.24 -13.51
CA GLY A 152 -0.48 -0.14 -14.46
C GLY A 152 0.87 -0.49 -13.86
N TYR A 153 1.87 -0.54 -14.74
CA TYR A 153 3.27 -0.76 -14.37
C TYR A 153 4.08 0.44 -14.84
N GLY A 154 4.72 1.12 -13.89
CA GLY A 154 5.49 2.34 -14.16
C GLY A 154 6.68 2.11 -15.09
N GLN A 155 7.47 3.16 -15.28
CA GLN A 155 8.72 3.09 -16.03
C GLN A 155 9.64 2.03 -15.41
N GLU A 156 10.38 1.32 -16.26
CA GLU A 156 11.40 0.39 -15.80
C GLU A 156 12.49 1.12 -15.01
N MET A 157 12.85 0.56 -13.85
CA MET A 157 13.85 1.11 -12.93
C MET A 157 14.86 0.03 -12.55
N ASP A 158 16.07 0.45 -12.20
CA ASP A 158 17.09 -0.46 -11.68
C ASP A 158 16.69 -1.04 -10.32
N THR A 159 16.98 -2.32 -10.12
CA THR A 159 16.78 -3.06 -8.87
C THR A 159 17.92 -4.03 -8.64
N TYR A 160 17.97 -4.58 -7.43
CA TYR A 160 18.96 -5.59 -7.08
C TYR A 160 18.89 -6.81 -8.00
N LYS A 161 20.03 -7.45 -8.24
CA LYS A 161 20.10 -8.71 -9.00
C LYS A 161 19.24 -9.78 -8.33
N GLN A 162 18.44 -10.50 -9.13
CA GLN A 162 17.65 -11.61 -8.61
C GLN A 162 18.58 -12.71 -8.07
N SER A 163 18.30 -13.22 -6.87
CA SER A 163 18.94 -14.45 -6.39
C SER A 163 18.69 -15.58 -7.39
N PRO A 164 19.70 -16.37 -7.77
CA PRO A 164 19.53 -17.49 -8.72
C PRO A 164 18.71 -18.63 -8.13
N ILE A 165 18.55 -18.67 -6.81
CA ILE A 165 17.79 -19.69 -6.09
C ILE A 165 16.69 -19.07 -5.22
N THR A 166 15.62 -19.83 -5.02
CA THR A 166 14.53 -19.51 -4.10
C THR A 166 14.08 -20.78 -3.36
N TRP A 167 13.20 -20.62 -2.37
CA TRP A 167 12.74 -21.74 -1.55
C TRP A 167 11.71 -22.60 -2.29
N LYS A 168 11.88 -23.92 -2.19
CA LYS A 168 10.84 -24.89 -2.50
C LYS A 168 10.02 -25.10 -1.23
N VAL A 169 8.70 -25.08 -1.35
CA VAL A 169 7.80 -25.12 -0.20
C VAL A 169 6.68 -26.13 -0.38
N LYS A 170 6.25 -26.72 0.72
CA LYS A 170 5.06 -27.59 0.83
C LYS A 170 4.02 -26.90 1.70
N ALA A 171 2.73 -27.18 1.46
CA ALA A 171 1.68 -26.71 2.34
C ALA A 171 1.88 -27.31 3.74
N SER A 172 1.72 -26.49 4.79
CA SER A 172 1.94 -26.93 6.17
C SER A 172 0.89 -27.92 6.68
N ASP A 173 -0.28 -28.00 6.03
CA ASP A 173 -1.35 -28.92 6.38
C ASP A 173 -1.61 -29.90 5.23
N GLN A 174 -1.83 -31.17 5.58
CA GLN A 174 -2.05 -32.26 4.62
C GLN A 174 -3.43 -32.10 3.96
N GLY A 175 -3.51 -31.29 2.90
CA GLY A 175 -4.61 -31.40 1.95
C GLY A 175 -5.23 -30.10 1.44
N SER A 176 -4.81 -28.92 1.90
CA SER A 176 -5.33 -27.67 1.33
C SER A 176 -4.20 -26.79 0.82
N ASN A 177 -4.04 -26.75 -0.51
CA ASN A 177 -3.26 -25.74 -1.24
C ASN A 177 -3.95 -24.34 -1.16
N ARG A 178 -4.75 -24.10 -0.12
CA ARG A 178 -5.63 -22.94 0.06
C ARG A 178 -4.92 -21.90 0.94
N SER A 179 -5.24 -20.64 0.69
CA SER A 179 -4.74 -19.52 1.51
C SER A 179 -5.17 -19.68 2.98
N HIS A 180 -4.26 -19.34 3.89
CA HIS A 180 -4.57 -19.22 5.33
C HIS A 180 -5.37 -17.95 5.60
N VAL A 181 -4.93 -16.84 5.00
CA VAL A 181 -5.60 -15.54 5.02
C VAL A 181 -5.50 -14.88 3.65
N THR A 182 -6.55 -14.12 3.29
CA THR A 182 -6.59 -13.29 2.09
C THR A 182 -7.03 -11.88 2.47
N PHE A 183 -6.25 -10.87 2.07
CA PHE A 183 -6.63 -9.47 2.14
C PHE A 183 -7.05 -9.01 0.75
N LEU A 184 -8.27 -8.48 0.63
CA LEU A 184 -8.84 -8.00 -0.63
C LEU A 184 -9.06 -6.49 -0.55
N PHE A 185 -8.20 -5.72 -1.19
CA PHE A 185 -8.32 -4.27 -1.29
C PHE A 185 -9.03 -3.92 -2.59
N ARG A 186 -10.28 -3.46 -2.50
CA ARG A 186 -11.05 -2.96 -3.64
C ARG A 186 -10.74 -1.49 -3.84
N TYR A 187 -10.17 -1.12 -4.97
CA TYR A 187 -9.75 0.26 -5.19
C TYR A 187 -10.64 0.97 -6.21
N ARG A 188 -11.00 2.22 -5.95
CA ARG A 188 -11.78 3.09 -6.85
C ARG A 188 -11.29 4.53 -6.75
N SER A 189 -11.73 5.39 -7.66
CA SER A 189 -11.44 6.82 -7.55
C SER A 189 -12.04 7.40 -6.27
N PRO A 190 -11.42 8.40 -5.63
CA PRO A 190 -11.99 9.08 -4.48
C PRO A 190 -13.41 9.59 -4.75
N GLU A 191 -13.64 10.14 -5.94
CA GLU A 191 -14.93 10.66 -6.39
C GLU A 191 -16.00 9.58 -6.39
N TRP A 192 -15.67 8.39 -6.90
CA TRP A 192 -16.58 7.25 -6.90
C TRP A 192 -16.88 6.78 -5.48
N LEU A 193 -15.86 6.67 -4.62
CA LEU A 193 -16.05 6.25 -3.23
C LEU A 193 -16.91 7.24 -2.43
N MET A 194 -16.73 8.54 -2.65
CA MET A 194 -17.56 9.59 -2.05
C MET A 194 -19.00 9.53 -2.57
N ALA A 195 -19.19 9.36 -3.87
CA ALA A 195 -20.52 9.23 -4.48
C ALA A 195 -21.29 8.01 -3.98
N GLN A 196 -20.59 6.92 -3.63
CA GLN A 196 -21.18 5.73 -3.01
C GLN A 196 -21.33 5.82 -1.48
N GLY A 197 -20.93 6.93 -0.86
CA GLY A 197 -20.96 7.10 0.60
C GLY A 197 -19.99 6.20 1.37
N ILE A 198 -18.98 5.64 0.69
CA ILE A 198 -17.95 4.77 1.29
C ILE A 198 -16.86 5.64 1.93
N MET A 199 -16.48 6.72 1.25
CA MET A 199 -15.53 7.72 1.73
C MET A 199 -16.29 8.98 2.13
N PRO A 200 -15.98 9.63 3.27
CA PRO A 200 -16.59 10.90 3.63
C PRO A 200 -16.30 11.95 2.55
N THR A 201 -17.34 12.62 2.06
CA THR A 201 -17.16 13.88 1.34
C THR A 201 -16.62 14.88 2.36
N GLU A 202 -15.42 15.41 2.13
CA GLU A 202 -14.87 16.44 2.98
C GLU A 202 -15.85 17.63 2.96
N LEU A 203 -16.70 17.72 3.99
CA LEU A 203 -17.64 18.81 4.13
C LEU A 203 -16.78 20.07 4.26
N GLN A 204 -16.89 20.94 3.26
CA GLN A 204 -16.31 22.28 3.32
C GLN A 204 -16.62 22.85 4.70
N VAL A 205 -15.58 23.01 5.52
CA VAL A 205 -15.69 23.81 6.74
C VAL A 205 -16.26 25.15 6.28
N PRO A 206 -17.41 25.62 6.80
CA PRO A 206 -17.85 26.97 6.50
C PRO A 206 -16.70 27.88 6.88
N LYS A 207 -16.12 28.56 5.88
CA LYS A 207 -15.20 29.68 6.11
C LYS A 207 -16.02 30.72 6.87
N ASN A 208 -16.04 30.59 8.20
CA ASN A 208 -16.67 31.57 9.05
C ASN A 208 -15.98 32.91 8.76
N LEU A 209 -16.87 33.86 8.50
CA LEU A 209 -16.69 35.16 7.87
C LEU A 209 -15.56 35.99 8.50
N PRO A 210 -14.98 36.94 7.74
CA PRO A 210 -13.95 37.83 8.27
C PRO A 210 -14.55 38.65 9.41
N VAL A 211 -14.01 38.46 10.63
CA VAL A 211 -14.24 39.37 11.75
C VAL A 211 -13.78 40.75 11.29
N LYS A 212 -14.73 41.68 11.13
CA LYS A 212 -14.48 43.09 10.84
C LYS A 212 -13.47 43.63 11.85
N ARG A 213 -12.24 43.92 11.38
CA ARG A 213 -11.34 44.84 12.07
C ARG A 213 -12.05 46.19 12.19
N ARG A 214 -12.34 46.63 13.41
CA ARG A 214 -12.47 48.06 13.71
C ARG A 214 -11.10 48.58 14.14
N VAL A 215 -10.64 49.59 13.40
CA VAL A 215 -9.43 50.37 13.68
C VAL A 215 -9.86 51.73 14.25
N ALA A 216 -8.96 52.32 15.05
CA ALA A 216 -8.84 53.69 15.56
C ALA A 216 -9.40 53.92 16.98
N SER A 217 -8.70 54.56 17.93
CA SER A 217 -7.68 55.63 17.83
C SER A 217 -6.77 55.72 19.09
N ALA A 218 -5.67 56.49 18.98
CA ALA A 218 -4.46 56.64 19.83
C ALA A 218 -4.61 57.51 21.12
N PRO A 219 -3.56 58.16 21.68
CA PRO A 219 -2.39 57.68 22.47
C PRO A 219 -2.24 58.37 23.86
N VAL A 220 -1.53 57.78 24.84
CA VAL A 220 -0.93 58.53 25.99
C VAL A 220 0.40 57.89 26.44
N ALA A 221 1.32 58.74 26.91
CA ALA A 221 2.76 58.59 26.95
C ALA A 221 3.39 58.18 28.31
N GLN A 222 4.68 57.80 28.24
CA GLN A 222 5.76 57.86 29.27
C GLN A 222 5.63 56.87 30.46
N SER A 223 6.67 56.22 31.01
CA SER A 223 8.07 56.64 31.17
C SER A 223 9.02 55.47 31.55
N VAL A 224 10.27 55.54 31.07
CA VAL A 224 11.57 55.14 31.65
C VAL A 224 11.71 53.84 32.48
N ASN A 225 12.53 52.89 31.99
CA ASN A 225 13.93 52.69 32.41
C ASN A 225 14.50 51.40 31.81
N ALA A 226 15.59 51.53 31.04
CA ALA A 226 16.54 50.45 30.79
C ALA A 226 17.69 50.59 31.80
N PRO A 227 18.40 49.50 32.14
CA PRO A 227 19.69 49.35 31.47
C PRO A 227 20.08 47.90 31.09
N ILE A 228 20.70 47.82 29.90
CA ILE A 228 22.00 47.21 29.59
C ILE A 228 22.18 45.67 29.82
N THR A 229 22.32 45.00 28.67
CA THR A 229 23.04 43.75 28.26
C THR A 229 24.19 43.21 29.16
N PRO A 230 24.78 42.00 28.95
CA PRO A 230 24.69 41.06 27.80
C PRO A 230 24.57 39.54 28.11
N SER A 231 24.30 38.75 27.05
CA SER A 231 24.52 37.30 26.89
C SER A 231 26.02 36.91 26.95
N PRO A 232 26.44 35.69 26.54
CA PRO A 232 26.06 34.30 26.86
C PRO A 232 27.29 33.51 27.38
N SER A 233 27.15 32.23 27.78
CA SER A 233 28.23 31.24 27.55
C SER A 233 27.77 29.79 27.65
N ALA A 234 28.26 29.02 26.68
CA ALA A 234 28.19 27.58 26.57
C ALA A 234 29.18 26.89 27.54
N SER A 235 28.93 25.62 27.87
CA SER A 235 30.01 24.72 28.26
C SER A 235 29.90 23.40 27.52
N ASN A 236 30.94 23.15 26.75
CA ASN A 236 31.31 21.87 26.15
C ASN A 236 32.29 21.22 27.14
N SER A 237 32.12 19.94 27.46
CA SER A 237 33.16 19.18 28.17
C SER A 237 33.34 17.82 27.51
N LYS A 238 34.44 17.72 26.75
CA LYS A 238 35.17 16.48 26.47
C LYS A 238 36.14 16.18 27.63
N LYS A 239 36.25 14.91 28.02
CA LYS A 239 37.48 14.15 28.33
C LYS A 239 37.04 12.73 28.74
N ALA A 240 37.39 11.68 28.01
CA ALA A 240 38.69 10.98 27.94
C ALA A 240 38.76 9.86 28.99
N GLU A 241 38.60 8.62 28.55
CA GLU A 241 39.56 7.50 28.70
C GLU A 241 39.21 6.40 27.68
#